data_AF-A0A7S0N1T9-F1
#
_entry.id   AF-A0A7S0N1T9-F1
#
_cell.length_a   1.000
_cell.length_b   1.000
_cell.length_c   1.000
_cell.angle_alpha   90.00
_cell.angle_beta   90.00
_cell.angle_gamma   90.00
#
_symmetry.space_group_name_H-M   'P 1'
#
loop_
_entity.id
_entity.type
_entity.pdbx_description
1 polymer ?
#
loop_
_entity_poly.entity_id
_entity_poly.type
_entity_poly.pdbx_seq_one_letter_code
_entity_poly.pdbx_strand_id
1 'polypeptide(L)'
;GRAYDVQMLKFGQLIDLSVLDRMGSNKGADDLRESLKKQEMQHAMELEEWNRKIEQAQLELTEVTKHNTACLAAVADLTHTQKQLEGVLNNTQGSLFNDPMAQRRKEIQERDRLVQVVNKQAKEIESLKQEIQVLRMKGGQVYG
;
A
#
# COMPACT_ATOMS: atom_id res chain seq x y z
N GLY A 1 55.54 18.10 78.40
CA GLY A 1 54.83 19.22 77.76
C GLY A 1 53.44 18.72 77.44
N ARG A 2 52.38 19.37 77.93
CA ARG A 2 51.07 18.73 78.18
C ARG A 2 50.54 17.81 77.06
N ALA A 3 50.79 18.12 75.78
CA ALA A 3 50.39 17.28 74.65
C ALA A 3 51.14 15.92 74.58
N TYR A 4 52.45 15.90 74.84
CA TYR A 4 53.27 14.68 74.89
C TYR A 4 52.80 13.74 75.99
N ASP A 5 52.57 14.28 77.18
CA ASP A 5 52.18 13.51 78.36
C ASP A 5 50.79 12.86 78.16
N VAL A 6 49.85 13.57 77.50
CA VAL A 6 48.52 13.05 77.16
C VAL A 6 48.58 11.94 76.11
N GLN A 7 49.44 12.06 75.09
CA GLN A 7 49.57 11.03 74.06
C GLN A 7 50.17 9.74 74.64
N MET A 8 51.18 9.87 75.49
CA MET A 8 51.77 8.72 76.17
C MET A 8 50.79 8.04 77.13
N LEU A 9 49.98 8.80 77.87
CA LEU A 9 48.98 8.23 78.77
C LEU A 9 47.83 7.52 78.04
N LYS A 10 47.36 8.07 76.92
CA LYS A 10 46.21 7.51 76.20
C LYS A 10 46.57 6.40 75.23
N PHE A 11 47.76 6.47 74.62
CA PHE A 11 48.11 5.61 73.49
C PHE A 11 49.42 4.85 73.69
N GLY A 12 50.19 5.13 74.75
CA GLY A 12 51.47 4.45 75.02
C GLY A 12 52.57 4.77 74.01
N GLN A 13 52.33 5.68 73.07
CA GLN A 13 53.28 6.10 72.04
C GLN A 13 52.96 7.51 71.55
N LEU A 14 53.96 8.19 71.00
CA LEU A 14 53.78 9.42 70.24
C LEU A 14 53.09 9.10 68.92
N ILE A 15 51.95 9.76 68.65
CA ILE A 15 51.23 9.59 67.38
C ILE A 15 51.65 10.70 66.43
N ASP A 16 52.06 10.33 65.23
CA ASP A 16 52.23 11.27 64.13
C ASP A 16 50.86 11.72 63.59
N LEU A 17 50.40 12.86 64.09
CA LEU A 17 49.11 13.44 63.71
C LEU A 17 49.05 13.82 62.22
N SER A 18 50.19 14.02 61.55
CA SER A 18 50.23 14.33 60.11
C SER A 18 49.86 13.12 59.25
N VAL A 19 50.24 11.91 59.70
CA VAL A 19 49.84 10.65 59.06
C VAL A 19 48.36 10.38 59.29
N LEU A 20 47.85 10.66 60.49
CA LEU A 20 46.44 10.48 60.82
C LEU A 20 45.53 11.42 60.00
N ASP A 21 45.94 12.68 59.81
CA ASP A 21 45.22 13.67 59.00
C ASP A 21 45.23 13.29 57.50
N ARG A 22 46.35 12.72 57.02
CA ARG A 22 46.48 12.18 55.66
C ARG A 22 45.63 10.93 55.42
N MET A 23 45.43 10.10 56.45
CA MET A 23 44.52 8.94 56.39
C MET A 23 43.04 9.34 56.54
N GLY A 24 42.75 10.40 57.28
CA GLY A 24 41.39 10.95 57.42
C GLY A 24 40.92 11.73 56.18
N SER A 25 41.84 12.33 55.44
CA SER A 25 41.56 13.05 54.20
C SER A 25 41.73 12.14 52.98
N ASN A 26 40.68 11.39 52.63
CA ASN A 26 40.64 10.55 51.42
C ASN A 26 40.45 11.38 50.13
N LYS A 27 41.31 12.38 49.92
CA LYS A 27 41.22 13.36 48.81
C LYS A 27 41.10 12.71 47.44
N GLY A 28 41.78 11.57 47.22
CA GLY A 28 41.68 10.83 45.96
C GLY A 28 40.29 10.24 45.70
N ALA A 29 39.56 9.81 46.73
CA ALA A 29 38.19 9.35 46.57
C ALA A 29 37.21 10.50 46.34
N ASP A 30 37.44 11.66 46.97
CA ASP A 30 36.64 12.86 46.75
C ASP A 30 36.84 13.40 45.32
N ASP A 31 38.09 13.46 44.84
CA ASP A 31 38.43 13.86 43.47
C ASP A 31 37.80 12.91 42.43
N LEU A 32 37.86 11.60 42.67
CA LEU A 32 37.21 10.60 41.81
C LEU A 32 35.69 10.75 41.79
N ARG A 33 35.07 11.04 42.94
CA ARG A 33 33.63 11.27 43.04
C ARG A 33 33.20 12.53 42.31
N GLU A 34 33.99 13.60 42.40
CA GLU A 34 33.72 14.83 41.65
C GLU A 34 33.88 14.61 40.13
N SER A 35 34.91 13.89 39.72
CA SER A 35 35.13 13.51 38.32
C SER A 35 33.97 12.67 37.76
N LEU A 36 33.52 11.66 38.52
CA LEU A 36 32.38 10.83 38.14
C LEU A 36 31.11 11.68 37.98
N LYS A 37 30.82 12.58 38.93
CA LYS A 37 29.65 13.46 38.84
C LYS A 37 29.70 14.38 37.61
N LYS A 38 30.88 14.88 37.24
CA LYS A 38 31.06 15.69 36.02
C LYS A 38 30.79 14.86 34.77
N GLN A 39 31.28 13.63 34.70
CA GLN A 39 31.03 12.72 33.57
C GLN A 39 29.55 12.34 33.47
N GLU A 40 28.91 11.99 34.59
CA GLU A 40 27.48 11.69 34.63
C GLU A 40 26.63 12.87 34.11
N MET A 41 26.97 14.10 34.51
CA MET A 41 26.30 15.30 34.03
C MET A 41 26.51 15.52 32.54
N GLN A 42 27.74 15.34 32.03
CA GLN A 42 28.04 15.46 30.60
C GLN A 42 27.26 14.43 29.79
N HIS A 43 27.28 13.16 30.21
CA HIS A 43 26.55 12.10 29.52
C HIS A 43 25.04 12.28 29.58
N ALA A 44 24.50 12.79 30.70
CA ALA A 44 23.08 13.12 30.79
C ALA A 44 22.70 14.21 29.77
N MET A 45 23.51 15.25 29.62
CA MET A 45 23.29 16.30 28.63
C MET A 45 23.39 15.77 27.20
N GLU A 46 24.39 14.93 26.90
CA GLU A 46 24.54 14.29 25.60
C GLU A 46 23.34 13.40 25.26
N LEU A 47 22.87 12.59 26.21
CA LEU A 47 21.68 11.75 26.05
C LEU A 47 20.45 12.59 25.76
N GLU A 48 20.25 13.69 26.46
CA GLU A 48 19.13 14.60 26.23
C GLU A 48 19.20 15.24 24.83
N GLU A 49 20.39 15.66 24.39
CA GLU A 49 20.58 16.19 23.04
C GLU A 49 20.28 15.14 21.97
N TRP A 50 20.75 13.90 22.14
CA TRP A 50 20.49 12.81 21.22
C TRP A 50 19.03 12.42 21.18
N ASN A 51 18.36 12.36 22.33
CA ASN A 51 16.92 12.10 22.38
C ASN A 51 16.13 13.17 21.62
N ARG A 52 16.49 14.45 21.77
CA ARG A 52 15.86 15.54 21.02
C ARG A 52 16.09 15.40 19.51
N LYS A 53 17.30 15.03 19.08
CA LYS A 53 17.61 14.79 17.66
C LYS A 53 16.82 13.62 17.10
N ILE A 54 16.67 12.54 17.86
CA ILE A 54 15.87 11.37 17.47
C ILE A 54 14.41 11.76 17.31
N GLU A 55 13.84 12.49 18.27
CA GLU A 55 12.45 12.94 18.21
C GLU A 55 12.21 13.83 16.99
N GLN A 56 13.11 14.80 16.74
CA GLN A 56 13.02 15.65 15.55
C GLN A 56 13.09 14.83 14.25
N ALA A 57 14.04 13.90 14.13
CA ALA A 57 14.18 13.04 12.96
C ALA A 57 12.94 12.14 12.76
N GLN A 58 12.33 11.64 13.83
CA GLN A 58 11.10 10.86 13.77
C GLN A 58 9.91 11.69 13.27
N LEU A 59 9.80 12.94 13.71
CA LEU A 59 8.76 13.87 13.21
C LEU A 59 8.94 14.16 11.72
N GLU A 60 10.16 14.48 11.29
CA GLU A 60 10.49 14.72 9.88
C GLU A 60 10.20 13.49 9.02
N LEU A 61 10.63 12.31 9.46
CA LEU A 61 10.35 11.05 8.76
C LEU A 61 8.85 10.80 8.64
N THR A 62 8.09 11.07 9.70
CA THR A 62 6.63 10.88 9.72
C THR A 62 5.95 11.80 8.72
N GLU A 63 6.33 13.08 8.68
CA GLU A 63 5.76 14.06 7.74
C GLU A 63 6.09 13.73 6.29
N VAL A 64 7.35 13.38 6.00
CA VAL A 64 7.75 12.95 4.66
C VAL A 64 7.01 11.67 4.24
N THR A 65 6.85 10.71 5.16
CA THR A 65 6.14 9.46 4.88
C THR A 65 4.66 9.72 4.58
N LYS A 66 3.99 10.59 5.34
CA LYS A 66 2.61 11.00 5.07
C LYS A 66 2.48 11.66 3.70
N HIS A 67 3.37 12.60 3.39
CA HIS A 67 3.36 13.30 2.10
C HIS A 67 3.57 12.33 0.94
N ASN A 68 4.54 11.43 1.05
CA ASN A 68 4.79 10.41 0.03
C ASN A 68 3.59 9.48 -0.17
N THR A 69 2.98 9.03 0.93
CA THR A 69 1.76 8.19 0.89
C THR A 69 0.61 8.91 0.19
N ALA A 70 0.41 10.21 0.44
CA ALA A 70 -0.61 11.01 -0.23
C ALA A 70 -0.34 11.13 -1.74
N CYS A 71 0.92 11.35 -2.14
CA CYS A 71 1.32 11.39 -3.54
C CYS A 71 1.08 10.03 -4.23
N LEU A 72 1.42 8.91 -3.57
CA LEU A 72 1.18 7.57 -4.11
C LEU A 72 -0.32 7.29 -4.28
N ALA A 73 -1.16 7.72 -3.34
CA ALA A 73 -2.61 7.61 -3.46
C ALA A 73 -3.12 8.42 -4.67
N ALA A 74 -2.68 9.67 -4.83
CA ALA A 74 -3.03 10.50 -5.98
C ALA A 74 -2.59 9.87 -7.31
N VAL A 75 -1.38 9.28 -7.37
CA VAL A 75 -0.91 8.55 -8.56
C VAL A 75 -1.77 7.33 -8.86
N ALA A 76 -2.18 6.58 -7.83
CA ALA A 76 -3.06 5.42 -8.00
C ALA A 76 -4.42 5.84 -8.57
N ASP A 77 -5.02 6.90 -8.05
CA ASP A 77 -6.28 7.45 -8.52
C ASP A 77 -6.17 7.94 -9.97
N LEU A 78 -5.13 8.72 -10.29
CA LEU A 78 -4.87 9.19 -11.64
C LEU A 78 -4.67 8.02 -12.62
N THR A 79 -3.90 7.00 -12.21
CA THR A 79 -3.70 5.79 -13.03
C THR A 79 -5.02 5.05 -13.25
N HIS A 80 -5.89 4.98 -12.25
CA HIS A 80 -7.22 4.39 -12.41
C HIS A 80 -8.06 5.16 -13.42
N THR A 81 -8.13 6.49 -13.29
CA THR A 81 -8.86 7.35 -14.24
C THR A 81 -8.31 7.24 -15.66
N GLN A 82 -6.98 7.19 -15.81
CA GLN A 82 -6.33 6.99 -17.11
C GLN A 82 -6.77 5.67 -17.75
N LYS A 83 -6.72 4.56 -17.00
CA LYS A 83 -7.15 3.25 -17.52
C LYS A 83 -8.62 3.22 -17.91
N GLN A 84 -9.48 3.90 -17.14
CA GLN A 84 -10.89 4.02 -17.49
C GLN A 84 -11.07 4.79 -18.82
N LEU A 85 -10.37 5.92 -18.98
CA LEU A 85 -10.41 6.72 -20.20
C LEU A 85 -9.87 5.96 -21.41
N GLU A 86 -8.76 5.23 -21.26
CA GLU A 86 -8.21 4.35 -22.31
C GLU A 86 -9.20 3.25 -22.70
N GLY A 87 -9.90 2.65 -21.73
CA GLY A 87 -10.96 1.67 -21.98
C GLY A 87 -12.11 2.26 -22.79
N VAL A 88 -12.58 3.46 -22.43
CA VAL A 88 -13.63 4.18 -23.17
C VAL A 88 -13.15 4.52 -24.58
N LEU A 89 -11.92 5.00 -24.74
CA LEU A 89 -11.36 5.36 -26.04
C LEU A 89 -11.25 4.14 -26.95
N ASN A 90 -10.72 3.02 -26.45
CA ASN A 90 -10.62 1.76 -27.21
C ASN A 90 -11.99 1.23 -27.63
N ASN A 91 -12.99 1.29 -26.75
CA ASN A 91 -14.36 0.90 -27.08
C ASN A 91 -14.95 1.81 -28.18
N THR A 92 -14.72 3.11 -28.06
CA THR A 92 -15.21 4.10 -29.04
C THR A 92 -14.53 3.90 -30.40
N GLN A 93 -13.21 3.69 -30.42
CA GLN A 93 -12.47 3.38 -31.65
C GLN A 93 -12.91 2.05 -32.26
N GLY A 94 -13.11 1.00 -31.47
CA GLY A 94 -13.64 -0.27 -31.94
C GLY A 94 -15.03 -0.15 -32.55
N SER A 95 -15.89 0.72 -32.00
CA SER A 95 -17.20 1.02 -32.58
C SER A 95 -17.13 1.87 -33.85
N LEU A 96 -16.20 2.82 -33.95
CA LEU A 96 -16.04 3.69 -35.11
C LEU A 96 -15.35 3.00 -36.30
N PHE A 97 -14.47 2.02 -36.03
CA PHE A 97 -13.76 1.24 -37.05
C PHE A 97 -14.52 -0.01 -37.52
N ASN A 98 -15.74 -0.25 -37.05
CA ASN A 98 -16.64 -1.19 -37.73
C ASN A 98 -16.94 -0.62 -39.12
N ASP A 99 -16.22 -1.12 -40.14
CA ASP A 99 -16.36 -0.70 -41.54
C ASP A 99 -17.85 -0.67 -41.91
N PRO A 100 -18.45 0.53 -42.11
CA PRO A 100 -19.86 0.66 -42.44
C PRO A 100 -20.22 -0.12 -43.70
N MET A 101 -19.27 -0.29 -44.63
CA MET A 101 -19.46 -1.09 -45.85
C MET A 101 -19.41 -2.59 -45.57
N ALA A 102 -18.59 -3.07 -44.63
CA ALA A 102 -18.60 -4.46 -44.21
C ALA A 102 -19.89 -4.83 -43.46
N GLN A 103 -20.37 -3.93 -42.59
CA GLN A 103 -21.63 -4.11 -41.89
C GLN A 103 -22.81 -4.15 -42.87
N ARG A 104 -22.87 -3.20 -43.81
CA ARG A 104 -23.89 -3.16 -44.86
C ARG A 104 -23.86 -4.40 -45.76
N ARG A 105 -22.67 -4.93 -46.09
CA ARG A 105 -22.52 -6.17 -46.86
C ARG A 105 -23.08 -7.38 -46.12
N LYS A 106 -22.84 -7.49 -44.81
CA LYS A 106 -23.43 -8.55 -43.96
C LYS A 106 -24.95 -8.44 -43.92
N GLU A 107 -25.49 -7.24 -43.74
CA GLU A 107 -26.94 -7.00 -43.73
C GLU A 107 -27.61 -7.39 -45.05
N ILE A 108 -26.99 -7.06 -46.20
CA ILE A 108 -27.50 -7.46 -47.52
C ILE A 108 -27.48 -8.98 -47.69
N GLN A 109 -26.38 -9.65 -47.32
CA GLN A 109 -26.29 -11.11 -47.38
C GLN A 109 -27.37 -11.80 -46.55
N GLU A 110 -27.61 -11.30 -45.33
CA GLU A 110 -28.63 -11.87 -44.46
C GLU A 110 -30.03 -11.63 -45.04
N ARG A 111 -30.30 -10.43 -45.57
CA ARG A 111 -31.56 -10.13 -46.27
C ARG A 111 -31.80 -11.08 -47.44
N ASP A 112 -30.79 -11.30 -48.28
CA ASP A 112 -30.92 -12.17 -49.45
C ASP A 112 -31.11 -13.64 -49.04
N ARG A 113 -30.46 -14.08 -47.95
CA ARG A 113 -30.71 -15.39 -47.35
C ARG A 113 -32.15 -15.54 -46.87
N LEU A 114 -32.69 -14.53 -46.18
CA LEU A 114 -34.08 -14.53 -45.72
C LEU A 114 -35.06 -14.56 -46.89
N VAL A 115 -34.80 -13.80 -47.95
CA VAL A 115 -35.61 -13.84 -49.18
C VAL A 115 -35.61 -15.23 -49.81
N GLN A 116 -34.45 -15.91 -49.86
CA GLN A 116 -34.38 -17.29 -50.36
C GLN A 116 -35.21 -18.25 -49.51
N VAL A 117 -35.15 -18.12 -48.18
CA VAL A 117 -35.94 -18.94 -47.24
C VAL A 117 -37.45 -18.72 -47.48
N VAL A 118 -37.89 -17.46 -47.57
CA VAL A 118 -39.30 -17.12 -47.82
C VAL A 118 -39.77 -17.69 -49.16
N ASN A 119 -38.97 -17.54 -50.21
CA ASN A 119 -39.32 -18.09 -51.53
C ASN A 119 -39.39 -19.62 -51.52
N LYS A 120 -38.51 -20.29 -50.77
CA LYS A 120 -38.55 -21.75 -50.62
C LYS A 120 -39.81 -22.18 -49.88
N GLN A 121 -40.13 -21.53 -48.76
CA GLN A 121 -41.34 -21.80 -47.99
C GLN A 121 -42.61 -21.54 -48.81
N ALA A 122 -42.65 -20.49 -49.64
CA ALA A 122 -43.77 -20.22 -50.53
C ALA A 122 -44.00 -21.36 -51.54
N LYS A 123 -42.92 -21.91 -52.11
CA LYS A 123 -42.99 -23.08 -53.00
C LYS A 123 -43.45 -24.33 -52.26
N GLU A 124 -42.94 -24.56 -51.05
CA GLU A 124 -43.37 -25.69 -50.20
C GLU A 124 -44.87 -25.59 -49.87
N ILE A 125 -45.36 -24.40 -49.52
CA ILE A 125 -46.78 -24.16 -49.28
C ILE A 125 -47.61 -24.46 -50.53
N GLU A 126 -47.17 -24.03 -51.70
CA GLU A 126 -47.89 -24.28 -52.95
C GLU A 126 -47.91 -25.78 -53.30
N SER A 127 -46.79 -26.48 -53.11
CA SER A 127 -46.71 -27.93 -53.26
C SER A 127 -47.68 -28.65 -52.32
N LEU A 128 -47.72 -28.24 -51.04
CA LEU A 128 -48.62 -28.81 -50.05
C LEU A 128 -50.10 -28.55 -50.40
N LYS A 129 -50.43 -27.36 -50.90
CA LYS A 129 -51.79 -27.05 -51.37
C LYS A 129 -52.21 -27.97 -52.53
N GLN A 130 -51.34 -28.19 -53.49
CA GLN A 130 -51.60 -29.10 -54.61
C GLN A 130 -51.78 -30.55 -54.13
N GLU A 131 -50.94 -31.01 -53.21
CA GLU A 131 -51.07 -32.34 -52.61
C GLU A 131 -52.40 -32.49 -51.87
N ILE A 132 -52.80 -31.50 -51.06
CA ILE A 132 -54.12 -31.46 -50.40
C ILE A 132 -55.25 -31.54 -51.42
N GLN A 133 -55.15 -30.81 -52.54
CA GLN A 133 -56.17 -30.82 -53.59
C GLN A 133 -56.30 -32.20 -54.25
N VAL A 134 -55.17 -32.85 -54.58
CA VAL A 134 -55.14 -34.22 -55.13
C VAL A 134 -55.71 -35.23 -54.14
N LEU A 135 -55.35 -35.13 -52.86
CA LEU A 135 -55.88 -35.99 -51.79
C LEU A 135 -57.39 -35.80 -51.61
N ARG A 136 -57.90 -34.56 -51.70
CA ARG A 136 -59.34 -34.27 -51.69
C ARG A 136 -60.07 -34.93 -52.86
N MET A 137 -59.53 -34.86 -54.08
CA MET A 137 -60.14 -35.48 -55.25
C MET A 137 -60.16 -37.01 -55.16
N LYS A 138 -59.07 -37.61 -54.66
CA LYS A 138 -59.00 -39.07 -54.43
C LYS A 138 -59.90 -39.53 -53.29
N GLY A 139 -60.04 -38.75 -52.22
CA GLY A 139 -60.96 -39.04 -51.11
C GLY A 139 -62.44 -38.97 -51.48
N GLY A 140 -62.80 -38.15 -52.47
CA GLY A 140 -64.17 -38.09 -53.01
C GLY A 140 -64.55 -39.27 -53.90
N GLN A 141 -63.56 -40.00 -54.44
CA GLN A 141 -63.78 -41.16 -55.32
C GLN A 141 -63.97 -42.49 -54.57
N VAL A 142 -63.83 -42.49 -53.23
CA VAL A 142 -64.06 -43.66 -52.37
C VAL A 142 -65.48 -43.66 -51.76
N TYR A 143 -66.26 -42.59 -51.94
CA TYR A 143 -67.66 -42.49 -51.52
C TYR A 143 -68.56 -41.98 -52.66
N GLY A 144 -68.51 -42.65 -53.81
CA GLY A 144 -69.45 -42.52 -54.93
C GLY A 144 -69.96 -43.88 -55.34
#